data_AF-A0A365GWM2-F1
#
_entry.id   AF-A0A365GWM2-F1
#
_cell.length_a   1.000
_cell.length_b   1.000
_cell.length_c   1.000
_cell.angle_alpha   90.00
_cell.angle_beta   90.00
_cell.angle_gamma   90.00
#
_symmetry.space_group_name_H-M   'P 1'
#
loop_
_entity.id
_entity.type
_entity.pdbx_description
1 polymer ?
#
loop_
_entity_poly.entity_id
_entity_poly.type
_entity_poly.pdbx_seq_one_letter_code
_entity_poly.pdbx_strand_id
1 'polypeptide(L)'
;MGFHLDGLFTIDGAVLTLYDRVVPGAARLAVRARGQGLPPGWVLPWPDMIQWLGDGTVQEVPVWFAAERADEWRAACGAPGDPAFEDVFHDDTVRLASLLSLATPAGVVIVDDHTFGGVLDREFAAAFVRGRLVAASGIDHFGKRAYSLDRGRFEIVESRSVDPVASCAAVLDQAFSGAFLFDGYLPRSPYGTLEGRPAEPDAGAHHPLRVPNRLRDGWVRFFPVLAR
;
A
#
# COMPACT_ATOMS: atom_id res chain seq x y z
N MET A 1 -12.12 -14.11 17.36
CA MET A 1 -12.12 -13.76 15.92
C MET A 1 -11.03 -12.75 15.73
N GLY A 2 -10.03 -13.05 14.89
CA GLY A 2 -9.02 -12.09 14.45
C GLY A 2 -9.29 -11.69 13.02
N PHE A 3 -8.71 -10.58 12.58
CA PHE A 3 -8.76 -10.06 11.24
C PHE A 3 -7.36 -9.55 10.87
N HIS A 4 -7.03 -9.61 9.59
CA HIS A 4 -5.71 -9.30 9.10
C HIS A 4 -5.89 -8.57 7.77
N LEU A 5 -5.54 -7.29 7.74
CA LEU A 5 -5.47 -6.50 6.53
C LEU A 5 -4.02 -6.11 6.31
N ASP A 6 -3.38 -6.84 5.40
CA ASP A 6 -2.07 -6.49 4.91
C ASP A 6 -2.19 -6.27 3.39
N GLY A 7 -2.07 -5.01 2.97
CA GLY A 7 -2.31 -4.61 1.59
C GLY A 7 -1.88 -3.18 1.23
N LEU A 8 -2.14 -2.84 -0.02
CA LEU A 8 -2.04 -1.47 -0.54
C LEU A 8 -3.44 -0.96 -0.84
N PHE A 9 -3.73 0.29 -0.46
CA PHE A 9 -5.01 0.94 -0.69
C PHE A 9 -4.84 2.14 -1.63
N THR A 10 -5.76 2.30 -2.59
CA THR A 10 -5.81 3.45 -3.49
C THR A 10 -7.24 3.75 -3.93
N ILE A 11 -7.49 4.98 -4.34
CA ILE A 11 -8.77 5.43 -4.91
C ILE A 11 -8.72 5.61 -6.43
N ASP A 12 -7.61 5.22 -7.08
CA ASP A 12 -7.40 5.36 -8.52
C ASP A 12 -7.12 4.03 -9.22
N GLY A 13 -7.99 3.65 -10.14
CA GLY A 13 -7.94 2.35 -10.82
C GLY A 13 -6.79 2.25 -11.82
N ALA A 14 -6.15 3.37 -12.21
CA ALA A 14 -4.95 3.33 -13.06
C ALA A 14 -3.80 2.57 -12.41
N VAL A 15 -3.78 2.48 -11.07
CA VAL A 15 -2.82 1.70 -10.30
C VAL A 15 -2.89 0.21 -10.65
N LEU A 16 -4.08 -0.32 -10.93
CA LEU A 16 -4.29 -1.74 -11.25
C LEU A 16 -3.50 -2.16 -12.50
N THR A 17 -3.42 -1.29 -13.50
CA THR A 17 -2.65 -1.56 -14.73
C THR A 17 -1.15 -1.57 -14.48
N LEU A 18 -0.63 -0.73 -13.58
CA LEU A 18 0.79 -0.79 -13.19
C LEU A 18 1.06 -2.00 -12.30
N TYR A 19 0.13 -2.34 -11.43
CA TYR A 19 0.23 -3.51 -10.55
C TYR A 19 0.32 -4.81 -11.35
N ASP A 20 -0.50 -4.97 -12.40
CA ASP A 20 -0.41 -6.10 -13.32
C ASP A 20 0.90 -6.18 -14.12
N ARG A 21 1.60 -5.06 -14.30
CA ARG A 21 2.94 -5.10 -14.94
C ARG A 21 4.01 -5.62 -13.99
N VAL A 22 3.81 -5.45 -12.68
CA VAL A 22 4.72 -5.92 -11.63
C VAL A 22 4.43 -7.38 -11.33
N VAL A 23 3.16 -7.74 -11.12
CA VAL A 23 2.72 -9.11 -10.86
C VAL A 23 1.62 -9.43 -11.88
N PRO A 24 1.93 -10.15 -12.97
CA PRO A 24 0.95 -10.40 -14.01
C PRO A 24 -0.33 -11.09 -13.50
N GLY A 25 -1.47 -10.47 -13.78
CA GLY A 25 -2.78 -10.97 -13.38
C GLY A 25 -3.12 -10.76 -11.90
N ALA A 26 -2.38 -9.93 -11.17
CA ALA A 26 -2.65 -9.59 -9.77
C ALA A 26 -3.80 -8.60 -9.59
N ALA A 27 -4.10 -7.76 -10.58
CA ALA A 27 -5.20 -6.81 -10.54
C ALA A 27 -6.56 -7.50 -10.36
N ARG A 28 -6.72 -8.74 -10.84
CA ARG A 28 -7.94 -9.53 -10.63
C ARG A 28 -8.18 -9.94 -9.18
N LEU A 29 -7.16 -9.82 -8.35
CA LEU A 29 -7.21 -10.12 -6.92
C LEU A 29 -7.45 -8.84 -6.10
N ALA A 30 -7.52 -7.66 -6.74
CA ALA A 30 -7.83 -6.43 -6.05
C ALA A 30 -9.30 -6.43 -5.58
N VAL A 31 -9.52 -6.08 -4.32
CA VAL A 31 -10.84 -6.02 -3.70
C VAL A 31 -11.34 -4.59 -3.76
N ARG A 32 -12.58 -4.39 -4.24
CA ARG A 32 -13.19 -3.07 -4.28
C ARG A 32 -13.64 -2.65 -2.88
N ALA A 33 -13.09 -1.55 -2.38
CA ALA A 33 -13.50 -0.91 -1.12
C ALA A 33 -14.62 0.10 -1.38
N ARG A 34 -15.63 0.13 -0.51
CA ARG A 34 -16.80 1.01 -0.63
C ARG A 34 -17.37 1.30 0.75
N GLY A 35 -17.85 2.52 0.97
CA GLY A 35 -18.48 2.92 2.23
C GLY A 35 -19.24 4.21 2.05
N GLN A 36 -20.19 4.47 2.95
CA GLN A 36 -21.03 5.66 2.84
C GLN A 36 -20.19 6.92 3.04
N GLY A 37 -20.27 7.86 2.09
CA GLY A 37 -19.57 9.15 2.19
C GLY A 37 -18.08 9.10 1.87
N LEU A 38 -17.53 7.93 1.51
CA LEU A 38 -16.12 7.76 1.15
C LEU A 38 -15.99 7.49 -0.36
N PRO A 39 -14.92 7.98 -1.02
CA PRO A 39 -14.68 7.66 -2.42
C PRO A 39 -14.46 6.14 -2.59
N PRO A 40 -14.91 5.54 -3.70
CA PRO A 40 -14.62 4.15 -3.99
C PRO A 40 -13.11 3.94 -4.14
N GLY A 41 -12.63 2.76 -3.76
CA GLY A 41 -11.22 2.44 -3.92
C GLY A 41 -10.98 0.96 -4.13
N TRP A 42 -9.70 0.60 -4.09
CA TRP A 42 -9.20 -0.75 -4.29
C TRP A 42 -8.16 -1.07 -3.23
N VAL A 43 -8.29 -2.26 -2.66
CA VAL A 43 -7.27 -2.90 -1.84
C VAL A 43 -6.56 -3.91 -2.72
N LEU A 44 -5.25 -3.75 -2.89
CA LEU A 44 -4.39 -4.65 -3.63
C LEU A 44 -3.64 -5.54 -2.62
N PRO A 45 -3.68 -6.88 -2.77
CA PRO A 45 -2.89 -7.77 -1.93
C PRO A 45 -1.39 -7.59 -2.19
N TRP A 46 -0.56 -8.20 -1.38
CA TRP A 46 0.88 -8.15 -1.57
C TRP A 46 1.37 -9.18 -2.60
N PRO A 47 2.41 -8.86 -3.39
CA PRO A 47 2.98 -9.81 -4.36
C PRO A 47 3.35 -11.16 -3.76
N ASP A 48 4.02 -11.18 -2.61
CA ASP A 48 4.46 -12.42 -1.97
C ASP A 48 3.26 -13.28 -1.56
N MET A 49 2.16 -12.64 -1.15
CA MET A 49 0.90 -13.32 -0.81
C MET A 49 0.20 -13.91 -2.04
N ILE A 50 0.37 -13.33 -3.22
CA ILE A 50 -0.23 -13.84 -4.46
C ILE A 50 0.41 -15.16 -4.90
N GLN A 51 1.72 -15.33 -4.68
CA GLN A 51 2.42 -16.58 -4.97
C GLN A 51 1.83 -17.77 -4.20
N TRP A 52 1.25 -17.51 -3.02
CA TRP A 52 0.58 -18.52 -2.18
C TRP A 52 -0.90 -18.76 -2.53
N LEU A 53 -1.54 -17.86 -3.29
CA LEU A 53 -2.95 -17.96 -3.69
C LEU A 53 -3.15 -18.68 -5.05
N GLY A 54 -2.07 -18.93 -5.79
CA GLY A 54 -2.07 -19.62 -7.08
C GLY A 54 -1.99 -21.15 -6.96
N ASP A 55 -2.27 -21.83 -8.07
CA ASP A 55 -2.15 -23.29 -8.30
C ASP A 55 -0.72 -23.86 -8.18
N GLY A 56 0.18 -23.17 -7.48
CA GLY A 56 1.60 -23.49 -7.39
C GLY A 56 2.44 -23.02 -8.58
N THR A 57 1.86 -22.33 -9.58
CA THR A 57 2.67 -21.74 -10.66
C THR A 57 3.23 -20.38 -10.24
N VAL A 58 4.53 -20.35 -9.92
CA VAL A 58 5.28 -19.11 -9.74
C VAL A 58 5.36 -18.43 -11.11
N GLN A 59 4.58 -17.38 -11.32
CA GLN A 59 4.76 -16.54 -12.50
C GLN A 59 6.06 -15.74 -12.35
N GLU A 60 6.86 -15.71 -13.42
CA GLU A 60 8.08 -14.92 -13.44
C GLU A 60 7.71 -13.43 -13.28
N VAL A 61 8.04 -12.88 -12.11
CA VAL A 61 7.87 -11.47 -11.80
C VAL A 61 8.93 -10.70 -12.61
N PRO A 62 8.54 -9.80 -13.55
CA PRO A 62 9.50 -9.02 -14.29
C PRO A 62 10.40 -8.24 -13.36
N VAL A 63 11.68 -8.03 -13.70
CA VAL A 63 12.55 -7.11 -12.95
C VAL A 63 11.93 -5.71 -12.98
N TRP A 64 11.29 -5.34 -11.87
CA TRP A 64 10.56 -4.08 -11.72
C TRP A 64 11.32 -3.04 -10.90
N PHE A 65 12.41 -3.45 -10.23
CA PHE A 65 13.27 -2.61 -9.42
C PHE A 65 14.76 -2.86 -9.72
N ALA A 66 15.55 -1.79 -9.78
CA ALA A 66 17.01 -1.82 -9.93
C ALA A 66 17.68 -1.88 -8.53
N ALA A 67 17.94 -3.09 -8.03
CA ALA A 67 18.45 -3.33 -6.68
C ALA A 67 19.79 -2.63 -6.39
N GLU A 68 20.65 -2.49 -7.40
CA GLU A 68 21.92 -1.79 -7.32
C GLU A 68 21.80 -0.28 -7.04
N ARG A 69 20.57 0.26 -7.09
CA ARG A 69 20.26 1.67 -6.82
C ARG A 69 19.36 1.88 -5.62
N ALA A 70 19.31 0.91 -4.70
CA ALA A 70 18.45 0.97 -3.53
C ALA A 70 18.66 2.24 -2.69
N ASP A 71 19.92 2.61 -2.41
CA ASP A 71 20.23 3.79 -1.60
C ASP A 71 19.80 5.10 -2.29
N GLU A 72 20.05 5.20 -3.60
CA GLU A 72 19.63 6.36 -4.40
C GLU A 72 18.11 6.47 -4.48
N TRP A 73 17.42 5.34 -4.65
CA TRP A 73 15.96 5.30 -4.63
C TRP A 73 15.43 5.73 -3.26
N ARG A 74 16.00 5.21 -2.17
CA ARG A 74 15.58 5.54 -0.79
C ARG A 74 15.66 7.04 -0.53
N ALA A 75 16.78 7.66 -0.92
CA ALA A 75 16.96 9.11 -0.84
C ALA A 75 15.94 9.89 -1.71
N ALA A 76 15.66 9.42 -2.93
CA ALA A 76 14.68 10.05 -3.82
C ALA A 76 13.22 9.91 -3.32
N CYS A 77 12.90 8.76 -2.75
CA CYS A 77 11.63 8.41 -2.13
C CYS A 77 11.40 9.18 -0.83
N GLY A 78 12.47 9.53 -0.11
CA GLY A 78 12.40 10.17 1.20
C GLY A 78 12.04 9.19 2.32
N ALA A 79 12.22 7.88 2.08
CA ALA A 79 12.11 6.89 3.14
C ALA A 79 13.31 7.04 4.11
N PRO A 80 13.07 7.18 5.43
CA PRO A 80 14.14 7.35 6.38
C PRO A 80 14.95 6.06 6.52
N GLY A 81 16.27 6.16 6.63
CA GLY A 81 17.15 5.03 6.99
C GLY A 81 17.13 4.74 8.50
N ASP A 82 15.97 4.87 9.12
CA ASP A 82 15.78 4.68 10.56
C ASP A 82 15.43 3.20 10.85
N PRO A 83 16.12 2.50 11.76
CA PRO A 83 15.81 1.11 12.08
C PRO A 83 14.37 0.88 12.53
N ALA A 84 13.72 1.85 13.20
CA ALA A 84 12.32 1.72 13.60
C ALA A 84 11.37 1.81 12.41
N PHE A 85 11.75 2.55 11.35
CA PHE A 85 10.99 2.53 10.11
C PHE A 85 11.18 1.20 9.38
N GLU A 86 12.40 0.69 9.31
CA GLU A 86 12.73 -0.58 8.62
C GLU A 86 12.17 -1.82 9.34
N ASP A 87 12.00 -1.77 10.67
CA ASP A 87 11.34 -2.82 11.47
C ASP A 87 9.83 -2.92 11.17
N VAL A 88 9.23 -1.80 10.80
CA VAL A 88 7.78 -1.68 10.57
C VAL A 88 7.42 -1.85 9.09
N PHE A 89 8.17 -1.19 8.20
CA PHE A 89 7.89 -1.19 6.77
C PHE A 89 9.01 -1.90 6.02
N HIS A 90 8.70 -3.08 5.49
CA HIS A 90 9.62 -3.82 4.65
C HIS A 90 9.97 -3.05 3.37
N ASP A 91 11.24 -3.11 2.99
CA ASP A 91 11.80 -2.35 1.88
C ASP A 91 11.07 -2.61 0.55
N ASP A 92 10.72 -3.88 0.28
CA ASP A 92 10.01 -4.25 -0.95
C ASP A 92 8.59 -3.69 -1.00
N THR A 93 7.92 -3.54 0.15
CA THR A 93 6.64 -2.84 0.26
C THR A 93 6.76 -1.39 -0.11
N VAL A 94 7.76 -0.73 0.48
CA VAL A 94 7.99 0.70 0.32
C VAL A 94 8.33 0.97 -1.15
N ARG A 95 9.13 0.10 -1.78
CA ARG A 95 9.44 0.15 -3.22
C ARG A 95 8.20 -0.03 -4.07
N LEU A 96 7.34 -1.01 -3.75
CA LEU A 96 6.11 -1.26 -4.48
C LEU A 96 5.12 -0.09 -4.35
N ALA A 97 4.87 0.40 -3.14
CA ALA A 97 4.01 1.56 -2.90
C ALA A 97 4.53 2.82 -3.60
N SER A 98 5.85 3.06 -3.51
CA SER A 98 6.54 4.12 -4.25
C SER A 98 6.27 3.99 -5.75
N LEU A 99 6.51 2.83 -6.36
CA LEU A 99 6.25 2.57 -7.78
C LEU A 99 4.78 2.81 -8.15
N LEU A 100 3.85 2.19 -7.43
CA LEU A 100 2.42 2.25 -7.75
C LEU A 100 1.85 3.67 -7.63
N SER A 101 2.35 4.46 -6.67
CA SER A 101 1.95 5.86 -6.51
C SER A 101 2.34 6.76 -7.70
N LEU A 102 3.17 6.29 -8.64
CA LEU A 102 3.48 7.00 -9.88
C LEU A 102 2.34 6.95 -10.90
N ALA A 103 1.45 5.96 -10.79
CA ALA A 103 0.32 5.77 -11.71
C ALA A 103 -0.89 6.67 -11.38
N THR A 104 -0.89 7.35 -10.24
CA THR A 104 -2.04 8.10 -9.72
C THR A 104 -1.63 9.46 -9.13
N PRO A 105 -2.45 10.51 -9.28
CA PRO A 105 -2.21 11.77 -8.58
C PRO A 105 -2.54 11.70 -7.09
N ALA A 106 -3.48 10.85 -6.66
CA ALA A 106 -3.94 10.78 -5.27
C ALA A 106 -2.94 10.03 -4.38
N GLY A 107 -2.34 8.97 -4.92
CA GLY A 107 -1.33 8.17 -4.22
C GLY A 107 -1.78 6.76 -3.87
N VAL A 108 -0.97 6.10 -3.05
CA VAL A 108 -1.16 4.74 -2.54
C VAL A 108 -0.81 4.73 -1.06
N VAL A 109 -1.56 3.97 -0.27
CA VAL A 109 -1.32 3.79 1.17
C VAL A 109 -1.00 2.33 1.44
N ILE A 110 0.13 2.05 2.07
CA ILE A 110 0.41 0.76 2.72
C ILE A 110 -0.48 0.67 3.95
N VAL A 111 -1.13 -0.46 4.16
CA VAL A 111 -1.91 -0.78 5.37
C VAL A 111 -1.49 -2.14 5.88
N ASP A 112 -0.98 -2.19 7.11
CA ASP A 112 -0.76 -3.41 7.90
C ASP A 112 -1.54 -3.24 9.21
N ASP A 113 -2.71 -3.87 9.29
CA ASP A 113 -3.54 -3.92 10.48
C ASP A 113 -3.78 -5.39 10.84
N HIS A 114 -3.31 -5.77 12.03
CA HIS A 114 -3.35 -7.13 12.50
C HIS A 114 -4.03 -7.21 13.86
N THR A 115 -5.06 -8.05 13.95
CA THR A 115 -5.66 -8.46 15.24
C THR A 115 -5.51 -9.96 15.46
N PHE A 116 -4.95 -10.34 16.60
CA PHE A 116 -4.81 -11.73 17.02
C PHE A 116 -5.66 -12.01 18.27
N GLY A 117 -6.49 -13.05 18.23
CA GLY A 117 -7.34 -13.41 19.37
C GLY A 117 -8.42 -12.37 19.73
N GLY A 118 -8.71 -11.41 18.84
CA GLY A 118 -9.61 -10.28 19.10
C GLY A 118 -8.94 -9.08 19.75
N VAL A 119 -7.61 -9.09 19.87
CA VAL A 119 -6.80 -7.97 20.36
C VAL A 119 -6.03 -7.39 19.17
N LEU A 120 -6.05 -6.07 19.04
CA LEU A 120 -5.22 -5.34 18.07
C LEU A 120 -3.75 -5.47 18.49
N ASP A 121 -2.97 -6.08 17.61
CA ASP A 121 -1.54 -6.36 17.77
C ASP A 121 -0.73 -5.15 17.32
N ARG A 122 -0.97 -4.76 16.07
CA ARG A 122 -0.31 -3.63 15.44
C ARG A 122 -1.18 -3.00 14.36
N GLU A 123 -0.97 -1.73 14.15
CA GLU A 123 -1.59 -0.94 13.09
C GLU A 123 -0.56 0.02 12.51
N PHE A 124 -0.21 -0.17 11.24
CA PHE A 124 0.80 0.61 10.54
C PHE A 124 0.28 1.05 9.18
N ALA A 125 0.60 2.29 8.82
CA ALA A 125 0.26 2.82 7.50
C ALA A 125 1.31 3.80 7.00
N ALA A 126 1.50 3.81 5.67
CA ALA A 126 2.39 4.77 5.01
C ALA A 126 1.83 5.20 3.65
N ALA A 127 1.73 6.51 3.43
CA ALA A 127 1.20 7.11 2.22
C ALA A 127 2.32 7.56 1.27
N PHE A 128 2.15 7.20 0.00
CA PHE A 128 3.07 7.55 -1.09
C PHE A 128 2.34 8.35 -2.16
N VAL A 129 2.96 9.44 -2.60
CA VAL A 129 2.47 10.27 -3.69
C VAL A 129 3.61 10.51 -4.68
N ARG A 130 3.39 10.14 -5.95
CA ARG A 130 4.36 10.36 -7.04
C ARG A 130 5.76 9.81 -6.74
N GLY A 131 5.81 8.63 -6.15
CA GLY A 131 7.05 7.93 -5.80
C GLY A 131 7.60 8.27 -4.42
N ARG A 132 7.05 9.25 -3.72
CA ARG A 132 7.63 9.77 -2.47
C ARG A 132 6.77 9.40 -1.27
N LEU A 133 7.43 9.02 -0.18
CA LEU A 133 6.81 8.91 1.13
C LEU A 133 6.39 10.31 1.60
N VAL A 134 5.11 10.49 1.92
CA VAL A 134 4.57 11.78 2.39
C VAL A 134 3.98 11.72 3.79
N ALA A 135 3.59 10.53 4.25
CA ALA A 135 3.17 10.29 5.62
C ALA A 135 3.48 8.83 5.99
N ALA A 136 3.80 8.58 7.24
CA ALA A 136 3.77 7.24 7.83
C ALA A 136 3.38 7.37 9.30
N SER A 137 2.68 6.38 9.81
CA SER A 137 2.21 6.35 11.18
C SER A 137 2.04 4.92 11.64
N GLY A 138 2.12 4.70 12.95
CA GLY A 138 2.12 3.36 13.51
C GLY A 138 1.74 3.26 14.96
N ILE A 139 1.16 2.13 15.35
CA ILE A 139 0.96 1.72 16.74
C ILE A 139 1.35 0.24 16.86
N ASP A 140 2.32 -0.02 17.74
CA ASP A 140 2.70 -1.34 18.22
C ASP A 140 2.09 -1.52 19.61
N HIS A 141 0.96 -2.25 19.71
CA HIS A 141 0.21 -2.35 20.96
C HIS A 141 0.95 -3.21 22.00
N PHE A 142 1.66 -4.25 21.57
CA PHE A 142 2.45 -5.09 22.48
C PHE A 142 3.73 -4.40 22.94
N GLY A 143 4.43 -3.72 22.04
CA GLY A 143 5.59 -2.90 22.37
C GLY A 143 5.24 -1.57 23.03
N LYS A 144 3.94 -1.22 23.12
CA LYS A 144 3.40 0.01 23.73
C LYS A 144 4.06 1.28 23.20
N ARG A 145 4.27 1.33 21.88
CA ARG A 145 4.89 2.44 21.18
C ARG A 145 4.02 2.87 20.02
N ALA A 146 4.05 4.16 19.73
CA ALA A 146 3.44 4.70 18.52
C ALA A 146 4.47 5.54 17.79
N TYR A 147 4.29 5.66 16.48
CA TYR A 147 5.24 6.28 15.58
C TYR A 147 4.53 7.24 14.63
N SER A 148 5.22 8.29 14.25
CA SER A 148 4.76 9.18 13.19
C SER A 148 5.95 9.71 12.39
N LEU A 149 5.75 9.89 11.09
CA LEU A 149 6.68 10.58 10.22
C LEU A 149 6.49 12.10 10.36
N ASP A 150 7.43 12.77 11.01
CA ASP A 150 7.49 14.23 11.04
C ASP A 150 8.77 14.73 10.36
N ARG A 151 8.63 15.66 9.41
CA ARG A 151 9.76 16.31 8.70
C ARG A 151 10.85 15.35 8.21
N GLY A 152 10.45 14.18 7.72
CA GLY A 152 11.36 13.15 7.19
C GLY A 152 12.05 12.29 8.26
N ARG A 153 11.58 12.33 9.50
CA ARG A 153 12.03 11.49 10.61
C ARG A 153 10.86 10.67 11.13
N PHE A 154 11.12 9.39 11.41
CA PHE A 154 10.13 8.50 12.01
C PHE A 154 10.38 8.50 13.52
N GLU A 155 9.49 9.13 14.28
CA GLU A 155 9.69 9.42 15.70
C GLU A 155 8.65 8.72 16.56
N ILE A 156 9.04 8.37 17.80
CA ILE A 156 8.11 7.82 18.80
C ILE A 156 7.24 8.95 19.36
N VAL A 157 5.93 8.72 19.37
CA VAL A 157 4.91 9.68 19.81
C VAL A 157 3.93 9.05 20.80
N GLU A 158 3.02 9.85 21.38
CA GLU A 158 1.95 9.32 22.23
C GLU A 158 0.92 8.55 21.40
N SER A 159 0.54 7.34 21.82
CA SER A 159 -0.39 6.50 21.03
C SER A 159 -1.75 7.15 20.75
N ARG A 160 -2.22 8.04 21.63
CA ARG A 160 -3.49 8.76 21.44
C ARG A 160 -3.44 9.86 20.38
N SER A 161 -2.25 10.24 19.90
CA SER A 161 -2.08 11.30 18.91
C SER A 161 -2.01 10.77 17.48
N VAL A 162 -2.14 9.46 17.29
CA VAL A 162 -2.05 8.81 15.98
C VAL A 162 -3.31 8.01 15.69
N ASP A 163 -3.72 8.06 14.43
CA ASP A 163 -4.73 7.20 13.82
C ASP A 163 -4.10 6.74 12.50
N PRO A 164 -3.30 5.67 12.51
CA PRO A 164 -2.38 5.36 11.41
C PRO A 164 -3.08 5.27 10.06
N VAL A 165 -4.10 4.42 9.98
CA VAL A 165 -4.80 4.14 8.73
C VAL A 165 -5.62 5.35 8.27
N ALA A 166 -6.41 5.99 9.13
CA ALA A 166 -7.23 7.13 8.69
C ALA A 166 -6.37 8.36 8.34
N SER A 167 -5.31 8.63 9.10
CA SER A 167 -4.40 9.77 8.85
C SER A 167 -3.65 9.61 7.53
N CYS A 168 -3.19 8.39 7.22
CA CYS A 168 -2.53 8.14 5.94
C CYS A 168 -3.53 8.10 4.78
N ALA A 169 -4.72 7.55 4.97
CA ALA A 169 -5.78 7.57 3.95
C ALA A 169 -6.26 8.99 3.62
N ALA A 170 -6.24 9.91 4.59
CA ALA A 170 -6.57 11.32 4.37
C ALA A 170 -5.64 12.04 3.36
N VAL A 171 -4.46 11.47 3.07
CA VAL A 171 -3.59 11.92 1.97
C VAL A 171 -4.23 11.68 0.60
N LEU A 172 -4.98 10.58 0.44
CA LEU A 172 -5.65 10.25 -0.81
C LEU A 172 -6.88 11.13 -1.03
N ASP A 173 -7.68 11.33 0.02
CA ASP A 173 -8.87 12.19 0.02
C ASP A 173 -9.20 12.64 1.45
N GLN A 174 -9.54 13.92 1.64
CA GLN A 174 -9.84 14.47 2.96
C GLN A 174 -11.06 13.80 3.63
N ALA A 175 -11.98 13.21 2.86
CA ALA A 175 -13.13 12.49 3.40
C ALA A 175 -12.75 11.32 4.32
N PHE A 176 -11.52 10.81 4.22
CA PHE A 176 -11.00 9.78 5.12
C PHE A 176 -10.58 10.30 6.50
N SER A 177 -10.52 11.61 6.72
CA SER A 177 -10.08 12.19 7.99
C SER A 177 -11.03 11.78 9.13
N GLY A 178 -10.51 11.05 10.11
CA GLY A 178 -11.27 10.55 11.26
C GLY A 178 -12.31 9.47 10.91
N ALA A 179 -12.24 8.91 9.70
CA ALA A 179 -13.11 7.82 9.28
C ALA A 179 -12.55 6.47 9.76
N PHE A 180 -13.36 5.68 10.45
CA PHE A 180 -12.97 4.32 10.82
C PHE A 180 -13.17 3.38 9.64
N LEU A 181 -12.10 3.15 8.88
CA LEU A 181 -12.19 2.43 7.62
C LEU A 181 -12.60 0.96 7.77
N PHE A 182 -12.40 0.35 8.94
CA PHE A 182 -12.79 -1.04 9.18
C PHE A 182 -14.29 -1.24 9.48
N ASP A 183 -15.06 -0.14 9.63
CA ASP A 183 -16.53 -0.18 9.76
C ASP A 183 -17.21 -0.19 8.39
N GLY A 184 -16.83 -1.18 7.58
CA GLY A 184 -17.51 -1.51 6.33
C GLY A 184 -16.92 -0.86 5.08
N TYR A 185 -15.87 -0.04 5.18
CA TYR A 185 -15.16 0.48 4.01
C TYR A 185 -14.09 -0.49 3.49
N LEU A 186 -13.14 -0.85 4.35
CA LEU A 186 -12.09 -1.84 4.08
C LEU A 186 -12.59 -3.24 4.45
N PRO A 187 -12.24 -4.26 3.64
CA PRO A 187 -12.53 -5.64 3.99
C PRO A 187 -11.70 -6.05 5.21
N ARG A 188 -12.34 -6.67 6.21
CA ARG A 188 -11.66 -7.20 7.41
C ARG A 188 -10.68 -8.34 7.10
N SER A 189 -10.85 -8.96 5.95
CA SER A 189 -9.81 -9.79 5.33
C SER A 189 -9.76 -9.39 3.86
N PRO A 190 -8.65 -8.81 3.37
CA PRO A 190 -8.46 -8.60 1.94
C PRO A 190 -8.39 -9.96 1.21
N TYR A 191 -8.16 -11.05 1.95
CA TYR A 191 -8.03 -12.40 1.44
C TYR A 191 -9.37 -13.14 1.36
N GLY A 192 -10.44 -12.62 1.98
CA GLY A 192 -11.68 -13.35 2.21
C GLY A 192 -11.43 -14.66 2.99
N THR A 193 -12.49 -15.29 3.45
CA THR A 193 -12.43 -16.74 3.59
C THR A 193 -12.18 -17.31 2.19
N LEU A 194 -11.21 -18.21 2.03
CA LEU A 194 -11.02 -19.05 0.83
C LEU A 194 -12.28 -19.84 0.43
N GLU A 195 -13.35 -19.75 1.20
CA GLU A 195 -14.72 -20.12 0.86
C GLU A 195 -15.47 -18.92 0.25
N GLY A 196 -15.28 -18.72 -1.04
CA GLY A 196 -15.96 -17.67 -1.79
C GLY A 196 -15.01 -17.06 -2.79
N ARG A 197 -15.19 -17.42 -4.06
CA ARG A 197 -14.37 -16.90 -5.16
C ARG A 197 -14.20 -15.38 -5.03
N PRO A 198 -12.99 -14.83 -5.25
CA PRO A 198 -12.83 -13.39 -5.35
C PRO A 198 -13.86 -12.88 -6.36
N ALA A 199 -14.61 -11.84 -5.98
CA ALA A 199 -15.54 -11.18 -6.88
C ALA A 199 -14.75 -10.86 -8.16
N GLU A 200 -15.24 -11.33 -9.32
CA GLU A 200 -14.59 -11.03 -10.58
C GLU A 200 -14.33 -9.52 -10.63
N PRO A 201 -13.11 -9.06 -10.93
CA PRO A 201 -12.87 -7.64 -11.14
C PRO A 201 -13.86 -7.17 -12.22
N ASP A 202 -14.56 -6.06 -11.96
CA ASP A 202 -15.34 -5.40 -13.00
C ASP A 202 -14.43 -5.30 -14.24
N ALA A 203 -14.85 -5.88 -15.37
CA ALA A 203 -14.07 -5.94 -16.61
C ALA A 203 -13.63 -4.54 -17.15
N GLY A 204 -14.07 -3.45 -16.51
CA GLY A 204 -13.69 -2.06 -16.77
C GLY A 204 -12.76 -1.41 -15.74
N ALA A 205 -12.20 -2.14 -14.76
CA ALA A 205 -11.32 -1.56 -13.73
C ALA A 205 -9.92 -1.19 -14.25
N HIS A 206 -9.51 -1.74 -15.40
CA HIS A 206 -8.26 -1.38 -16.05
C HIS A 206 -8.40 -0.04 -16.79
N HIS A 207 -7.78 0.98 -16.23
CA HIS A 207 -7.57 2.24 -16.94
C HIS A 207 -6.21 2.24 -17.63
N PRO A 208 -6.07 2.88 -18.80
CA PRO A 208 -4.76 3.06 -19.43
C PRO A 208 -3.77 3.66 -18.42
N LEU A 209 -2.58 3.06 -18.31
CA LEU A 209 -1.54 3.57 -17.43
C LEU A 209 -1.18 5.00 -17.85
N ARG A 210 -1.34 5.97 -16.94
CA ARG A 210 -1.05 7.39 -17.18
C ARG A 210 -0.01 7.90 -16.20
N VAL A 211 1.23 7.42 -16.34
CA VAL A 211 2.38 8.04 -15.67
C VAL A 211 2.86 9.23 -16.51
N PRO A 212 2.81 10.49 -16.02
CA PRO A 212 3.33 11.64 -16.73
C PRO A 212 4.81 11.46 -17.11
N ASN A 213 5.19 11.81 -18.34
CA ASN A 213 6.58 11.62 -18.83
C ASN A 213 7.62 12.22 -17.88
N ARG A 214 7.39 13.43 -17.36
CA ARG A 214 8.30 14.06 -16.39
C ARG A 214 8.52 13.23 -15.13
N LEU A 215 7.48 12.55 -14.63
CA LEU A 215 7.63 11.63 -13.49
C LEU A 215 8.33 10.36 -13.94
N ARG A 216 7.90 9.77 -15.07
CA ARG A 216 8.55 8.58 -15.64
C ARG A 216 10.05 8.76 -15.79
N ASP A 217 10.51 9.84 -16.41
CA ASP A 217 11.93 10.12 -16.67
C ASP A 217 12.74 10.22 -15.36
N GLY A 218 12.12 10.71 -14.28
CA GLY A 218 12.72 10.79 -12.96
C GLY A 218 12.83 9.45 -12.22
N TRP A 219 11.99 8.48 -12.55
CA TRP A 219 11.82 7.25 -11.76
C TRP A 219 12.17 5.96 -12.52
N VAL A 220 12.21 5.98 -13.85
CA VAL A 220 12.50 4.81 -14.71
C VAL A 220 13.85 4.16 -14.38
N ARG A 221 14.79 4.97 -13.89
CA ARG A 221 16.13 4.55 -13.52
C ARG A 221 16.17 3.67 -12.25
N PHE A 222 15.12 3.74 -11.44
CA PHE A 222 14.89 2.90 -10.25
C PHE A 222 13.89 1.79 -10.57
N PHE A 223 12.90 2.08 -11.43
CA PHE A 223 11.84 1.18 -11.81
C PHE A 223 11.82 0.94 -13.33
N PRO A 224 12.64 0.02 -13.87
CA PRO A 224 12.75 -0.24 -15.30
C PRO A 224 11.44 -0.65 -15.98
N VAL A 225 10.48 -1.19 -15.21
CA VAL A 225 9.13 -1.55 -15.71
C VAL A 225 8.36 -0.36 -16.28
N LEU A 226 8.71 0.88 -15.89
CA LEU A 226 8.12 2.10 -16.42
C LEU A 226 8.56 2.44 -17.85
N ALA A 227 9.64 1.85 -18.35
CA ALA A 227 10.12 2.03 -19.71
C ALA A 227 9.34 1.21 -20.76
N ARG A 228 8.52 0.25 -20.29
CA ARG A 228 7.82 -0.73 -21.12
C ARG A 228 6.41 -0.30 -21.50
#